data_AF-A0A1F9K2M7-F1
#
_entry.id   AF-A0A1F9K2M7-F1
#
_cell.length_a   1.000
_cell.length_b   1.000
_cell.length_c   1.000
_cell.angle_alpha   90.00
_cell.angle_beta   90.00
_cell.angle_gamma   90.00
#
_symmetry.space_group_name_H-M   'P 1'
#
loop_
_entity.id
_entity.type
_entity.pdbx_description
1 polymer ?
#
loop_
_entity_poly.entity_id
_entity_poly.type
_entity_poly.pdbx_seq_one_letter_code
_entity_poly.pdbx_strand_id
1 'polypeptide(L)'
;MKRRLTRRAVIMLEAALRQFPELDGKKITIGHTRAHLGSALLPRRPEPEAKLTIRLKVRKLTYNTIGHELTHLAQWLSRQSAGAARIPGGEKQCDVWTLARSRLFCDDAPGYLKLPRAVRENWPKHAASVRALCIAAIRKRKTHRFYLKWLEAEIKQLGRRPLSDASGRKQLSLPWDG
;
A
#
# COMPACT_ATOMS: atom_id res chain seq x y z
N MET A 1 7.46 20.23 -22.11
CA MET A 1 8.21 18.96 -21.97
C MET A 1 7.39 17.91 -21.22
N LYS A 2 6.89 16.87 -21.90
CA LYS A 2 6.39 15.65 -21.22
C LYS A 2 7.58 14.99 -20.53
N ARG A 3 7.68 15.08 -19.21
CA ARG A 3 8.72 14.35 -18.47
C ARG A 3 8.47 12.86 -18.66
N ARG A 4 9.43 12.15 -19.26
CA ARG A 4 9.39 10.69 -19.35
C ARG A 4 9.52 10.11 -17.95
N LEU A 5 8.67 9.13 -17.62
CA LEU A 5 8.88 8.27 -16.47
C LEU A 5 10.24 7.59 -16.61
N THR A 6 10.95 7.44 -15.50
CA THR A 6 12.21 6.67 -15.51
C THR A 6 11.91 5.20 -15.76
N ARG A 7 12.87 4.46 -16.34
CA ARG A 7 12.73 3.00 -16.56
C ARG A 7 12.35 2.27 -15.26
N ARG A 8 12.95 2.66 -14.13
CA ARG A 8 12.61 2.14 -12.80
C ARG A 8 11.14 2.38 -12.45
N ALA A 9 10.62 3.59 -12.64
CA ALA A 9 9.22 3.89 -12.33
C ALA A 9 8.27 3.07 -13.19
N VAL A 10 8.57 2.88 -14.48
CA VAL A 10 7.78 2.02 -15.39
C VAL A 10 7.75 0.57 -14.88
N ILE A 11 8.90 -0.02 -14.55
CA ILE A 11 8.97 -1.39 -14.01
C ILE A 11 8.17 -1.52 -12.71
N MET A 12 8.29 -0.54 -11.81
CA MET A 12 7.54 -0.53 -10.55
C MET A 12 6.03 -0.47 -10.80
N LEU A 13 5.59 0.36 -11.75
CA LEU A 13 4.18 0.49 -12.11
C LEU A 13 3.63 -0.79 -12.74
N GLU A 14 4.35 -1.42 -13.67
CA GLU A 14 3.95 -2.69 -14.27
C GLU A 14 3.84 -3.82 -13.23
N ALA A 15 4.81 -3.92 -12.31
CA ALA A 15 4.75 -4.88 -11.22
C ALA A 15 3.58 -4.61 -10.26
N ALA A 16 3.30 -3.34 -9.94
CA ALA A 16 2.18 -2.95 -9.11
C ALA A 16 0.83 -3.25 -9.79
N LEU A 17 0.66 -2.87 -11.06
CA LEU A 17 -0.58 -3.05 -11.82
C LEU A 17 -0.99 -4.53 -11.93
N ARG A 18 -0.03 -5.45 -12.04
CA ARG A 18 -0.29 -6.91 -11.98
C ARG A 18 -0.99 -7.38 -10.70
N GLN A 19 -0.97 -6.58 -9.64
CA GLN A 19 -1.69 -6.86 -8.39
C GLN A 19 -3.12 -6.28 -8.37
N PHE A 20 -3.54 -5.56 -9.41
CA PHE A 20 -4.85 -4.92 -9.54
C PHE A 20 -5.58 -5.37 -10.82
N PRO A 21 -6.01 -6.65 -10.90
CA PRO A 21 -6.72 -7.16 -12.07
C PRO A 21 -8.02 -6.41 -12.37
N GLU A 22 -8.65 -5.77 -11.36
CA GLU A 22 -9.83 -4.93 -11.58
C GLU A 22 -9.56 -3.65 -12.41
N LEU A 23 -8.28 -3.30 -12.59
CA LEU A 23 -7.83 -2.17 -13.41
C LEU A 23 -7.44 -2.60 -14.83
N ASP A 24 -7.45 -3.90 -15.13
CA ASP A 24 -7.08 -4.40 -16.46
C ASP A 24 -8.02 -3.87 -17.54
N GLY A 25 -7.45 -3.51 -18.69
CA GLY A 25 -8.17 -2.89 -19.80
C GLY A 25 -8.60 -1.44 -19.55
N LYS A 26 -8.34 -0.84 -18.38
CA LYS A 26 -8.63 0.58 -18.11
C LYS A 26 -7.46 1.47 -18.52
N LYS A 27 -7.77 2.63 -19.10
CA LYS A 27 -6.77 3.65 -19.43
C LYS A 27 -6.40 4.43 -18.16
N ILE A 28 -5.24 4.14 -17.59
CA ILE A 28 -4.69 4.86 -16.44
C ILE A 28 -3.65 5.88 -16.93
N THR A 29 -3.90 7.15 -16.66
CA THR A 29 -2.97 8.24 -16.92
C THR A 29 -2.05 8.43 -15.72
N ILE A 30 -0.74 8.41 -15.95
CA ILE A 30 0.25 8.62 -14.89
C ILE A 30 0.87 10.02 -15.05
N GLY A 31 0.56 10.89 -14.10
CA GLY A 31 1.09 12.24 -14.01
C GLY A 31 2.24 12.36 -12.99
N HIS A 32 2.89 13.51 -12.98
CA HIS A 32 3.90 13.87 -11.98
C HIS A 32 3.36 14.93 -11.03
N THR A 33 3.73 14.83 -9.76
CA THR A 33 3.48 15.89 -8.77
C THR A 33 4.77 16.24 -8.01
N ARG A 34 4.91 17.51 -7.62
CA ARG A 34 6.00 18.00 -6.76
C ARG A 34 5.57 18.17 -5.30
N ALA A 35 4.25 18.32 -5.06
CA ALA A 35 3.67 18.67 -3.77
C ALA A 35 3.47 17.44 -2.86
N HIS A 36 2.68 16.46 -3.30
CA HIS A 36 2.33 15.25 -2.52
C HIS A 36 3.14 14.03 -2.99
N LEU A 37 3.20 12.95 -2.20
CA LEU A 37 3.87 11.70 -2.58
C LEU A 37 3.13 11.00 -3.73
N GLY A 38 1.79 11.00 -3.67
CA GLY A 38 0.89 10.60 -4.73
C GLY A 38 -0.44 11.36 -4.69
N SER A 39 -1.27 11.20 -5.73
CA SER A 39 -2.70 11.57 -5.69
C SER A 39 -3.50 10.87 -6.80
N ALA A 40 -4.69 10.36 -6.49
CA ALA A 40 -5.65 9.86 -7.48
C ALA A 40 -6.68 10.92 -7.88
N LEU A 41 -6.93 11.04 -9.17
CA LEU A 41 -7.96 11.88 -9.78
C LEU A 41 -8.99 10.97 -10.42
N LEU A 42 -10.19 11.01 -9.85
CA LEU A 42 -11.30 10.17 -10.21
C LEU A 42 -12.38 11.00 -10.93
N PRO A 43 -12.97 10.50 -12.00
CA PRO A 43 -14.10 11.16 -12.65
C PRO A 43 -15.29 11.30 -11.71
N ARG A 44 -16.02 12.41 -11.84
CA ARG A 44 -17.21 12.72 -11.04
C ARG A 44 -18.39 11.78 -11.38
N ARG A 45 -18.45 11.27 -12.62
CA ARG A 45 -19.47 10.33 -13.10
C ARG A 45 -18.82 9.12 -13.78
N PRO A 46 -19.43 7.93 -13.67
CA PRO A 46 -18.94 6.72 -14.30
C PRO A 46 -19.29 6.76 -15.80
N GLU A 47 -18.37 7.29 -16.61
CA GLU A 47 -18.47 7.23 -18.06
C GLU A 47 -17.60 6.10 -18.61
N PRO A 48 -17.97 5.45 -19.73
CA PRO A 48 -17.20 4.35 -20.32
C PRO A 48 -15.72 4.70 -20.58
N GLU A 49 -15.45 5.98 -20.82
CA GLU A 49 -14.12 6.51 -21.14
C GLU A 49 -13.46 7.29 -19.98
N ALA A 50 -13.98 7.12 -18.77
CA ALA A 50 -13.46 7.72 -17.55
C ALA A 50 -11.93 7.59 -17.45
N LYS A 51 -11.21 8.71 -17.63
CA LYS A 51 -9.75 8.76 -17.47
C LYS A 51 -9.40 8.63 -15.99
N LEU A 52 -8.97 7.45 -15.58
CA LEU A 52 -8.39 7.22 -14.26
C LEU A 52 -6.99 7.84 -14.26
N THR A 53 -6.69 8.73 -13.32
CA THR A 53 -5.39 9.37 -13.27
C THR A 53 -4.75 9.20 -11.90
N ILE A 54 -3.49 8.79 -11.85
CA ILE A 54 -2.66 8.87 -10.65
C ILE A 54 -1.50 9.83 -10.90
N ARG A 55 -1.12 10.62 -9.90
CA ARG A 55 0.06 11.48 -9.95
C ARG A 55 1.06 10.98 -8.94
N LEU A 56 2.34 10.89 -9.32
CA LEU A 56 3.38 10.31 -8.48
C LEU A 56 4.60 11.22 -8.37
N LYS A 57 5.17 11.32 -7.17
CA LYS A 57 6.45 12.01 -6.94
C LYS A 57 7.62 11.04 -7.12
N VAL A 58 8.15 11.00 -8.33
CA VAL A 58 9.14 10.01 -8.79
C VAL A 58 10.41 9.92 -7.93
N ARG A 59 10.86 11.03 -7.33
CA ARG A 59 12.11 11.06 -6.54
C ARG A 59 12.05 10.25 -5.23
N LYS A 60 10.87 9.97 -4.70
CA LYS A 60 10.66 9.16 -3.47
C LYS A 60 9.63 8.06 -3.71
N LEU A 61 9.62 7.49 -4.92
CA LEU A 61 8.63 6.52 -5.31
C LEU A 61 8.86 5.16 -4.62
N THR A 62 7.87 4.71 -3.89
CA THR A 62 7.79 3.37 -3.26
C THR A 62 6.64 2.58 -3.89
N TYR A 63 6.72 1.25 -3.84
CA TYR A 63 5.60 0.40 -4.21
C TYR A 63 4.39 0.69 -3.33
N ASN A 64 4.59 0.96 -2.02
CA ASN A 64 3.52 1.38 -1.13
C ASN A 64 2.77 2.61 -1.67
N THR A 65 3.48 3.65 -2.10
CA THR A 65 2.86 4.85 -2.69
C THR A 65 2.07 4.50 -3.96
N ILE A 66 2.64 3.70 -4.87
CA ILE A 66 1.96 3.29 -6.10
C ILE A 66 0.69 2.48 -5.76
N GLY A 67 0.81 1.49 -4.87
CA GLY A 67 -0.29 0.64 -4.44
C GLY A 67 -1.40 1.43 -3.75
N HIS A 68 -1.05 2.45 -2.97
CA HIS A 68 -2.01 3.38 -2.35
C HIS A 68 -2.82 4.11 -3.42
N GLU A 69 -2.15 4.76 -4.38
CA GLU A 69 -2.88 5.48 -5.44
C GLU A 69 -3.71 4.55 -6.34
N LEU A 70 -3.23 3.35 -6.66
CA LEU A 70 -4.00 2.35 -7.41
C LEU A 70 -5.20 1.82 -6.60
N THR A 71 -5.07 1.71 -5.27
CA THR A 71 -6.18 1.30 -4.40
C THR A 71 -7.29 2.34 -4.36
N HIS A 72 -6.99 3.64 -4.46
CA HIS A 72 -8.01 4.67 -4.64
C HIS A 72 -8.83 4.46 -5.92
N LEU A 73 -8.18 4.07 -7.03
CA LEU A 73 -8.89 3.71 -8.27
C LEU A 73 -9.79 2.48 -8.07
N ALA A 74 -9.27 1.44 -7.41
CA ALA A 74 -10.03 0.22 -7.10
C ALA A 74 -11.21 0.50 -6.17
N GLN A 75 -11.05 1.38 -5.18
CA GLN A 75 -12.14 1.87 -4.32
C GLN A 75 -13.26 2.48 -5.16
N TRP A 76 -12.92 3.36 -6.10
CA TRP A 76 -13.89 4.00 -6.99
C TRP A 76 -14.62 3.02 -7.91
N LEU A 77 -13.90 2.06 -8.51
CA LEU A 77 -14.51 1.03 -9.36
C LEU A 77 -15.42 0.10 -8.56
N SER A 78 -15.00 -0.33 -7.37
CA SER A 78 -15.79 -1.23 -6.53
C SER A 78 -17.14 -0.64 -6.07
N ARG A 79 -17.31 0.68 -6.15
CA ARG A 79 -18.59 1.36 -5.87
C ARG A 79 -19.59 1.22 -7.00
N GLN A 80 -19.13 0.91 -8.22
CA GLN A 80 -19.96 0.79 -9.42
C GLN A 80 -20.36 -0.65 -9.70
N SER A 81 -19.58 -1.63 -9.21
CA SER A 81 -19.89 -3.04 -9.36
C SER A 81 -20.96 -3.49 -8.37
N ALA A 82 -22.19 -3.67 -8.85
CA ALA A 82 -23.34 -4.09 -8.02
C ALA A 82 -23.19 -5.49 -7.39
N GLY A 83 -22.28 -6.34 -7.88
CA GLY A 83 -22.07 -7.70 -7.39
C GLY A 83 -20.70 -8.00 -6.77
N ALA A 84 -19.77 -7.03 -6.75
CA ALA A 84 -18.42 -7.25 -6.20
C ALA A 84 -18.33 -6.80 -4.74
N ALA A 85 -17.45 -7.45 -3.96
CA ALA A 85 -17.18 -7.04 -2.59
C ALA A 85 -16.62 -5.60 -2.56
N ARG A 86 -17.44 -4.65 -2.10
CA ARG A 86 -17.09 -3.23 -2.06
C ARG A 86 -15.87 -2.95 -1.18
N ILE A 87 -14.88 -2.27 -1.75
CA ILE A 87 -13.76 -1.71 -1.01
C ILE A 87 -14.25 -0.40 -0.37
N PRO A 88 -14.19 -0.24 0.96
CA PRO A 88 -14.60 1.01 1.59
C PRO A 88 -13.70 2.16 1.15
N GLY A 89 -14.29 3.32 0.92
CA GLY A 89 -13.52 4.54 0.64
C GLY A 89 -12.79 5.07 1.87
N GLY A 90 -11.75 5.87 1.63
CA GLY A 90 -11.01 6.61 2.65
C GLY A 90 -9.55 6.21 2.73
N GLU A 91 -8.71 7.12 3.21
CA GLU A 91 -7.24 6.99 3.23
C GLU A 91 -6.75 5.81 4.07
N LYS A 92 -7.33 5.61 5.25
CA LYS A 92 -6.95 4.49 6.12
C LYS A 92 -7.28 3.15 5.49
N GLN A 93 -8.45 3.05 4.86
CA GLN A 93 -8.87 1.86 4.13
C GLN A 93 -8.00 1.66 2.90
N CYS A 94 -7.55 2.74 2.26
CA CYS A 94 -6.60 2.68 1.17
C CYS A 94 -5.29 2.01 1.61
N ASP A 95 -4.70 2.42 2.74
CA ASP A 95 -3.50 1.79 3.31
C ASP A 95 -3.72 0.31 3.65
N VAL A 96 -4.84 -0.01 4.32
CA VAL A 96 -5.15 -1.38 4.73
C VAL A 96 -5.28 -2.31 3.53
N TRP A 97 -6.01 -1.89 2.49
CA TRP A 97 -6.20 -2.71 1.28
C TRP A 97 -4.92 -2.79 0.45
N THR A 98 -4.13 -1.72 0.39
CA THR A 98 -2.82 -1.71 -0.26
C THR A 98 -1.90 -2.75 0.37
N LEU A 99 -1.71 -2.70 1.69
CA LEU A 99 -0.83 -3.64 2.39
C LEU A 99 -1.33 -5.08 2.30
N ALA A 100 -2.64 -5.30 2.45
CA ALA A 100 -3.21 -6.65 2.38
C ALA A 100 -3.01 -7.31 1.01
N ARG A 101 -3.03 -6.52 -0.06
CA ARG A 101 -3.00 -7.00 -1.45
C ARG A 101 -1.74 -7.79 -1.78
N SER A 102 -0.56 -7.26 -1.48
CA SER A 102 0.70 -7.92 -1.83
C SER A 102 1.84 -7.53 -0.90
N ARG A 103 2.79 -8.45 -0.67
CA ARG A 103 4.04 -8.14 0.04
C ARG A 103 4.86 -7.07 -0.69
N LEU A 104 4.65 -6.93 -2.00
CA LEU A 104 5.27 -5.89 -2.83
C LEU A 104 5.06 -4.48 -2.26
N PHE A 105 3.89 -4.22 -1.68
CA PHE A 105 3.51 -2.89 -1.17
C PHE A 105 3.96 -2.63 0.27
N CYS A 106 4.76 -3.52 0.84
CA CYS A 106 5.30 -3.41 2.19
C CYS A 106 6.74 -2.85 2.21
N ASP A 107 7.21 -2.28 1.10
CA ASP A 107 8.54 -1.68 0.99
C ASP A 107 8.70 -0.39 1.80
N ASP A 108 7.59 0.26 2.18
CA ASP A 108 7.56 1.42 3.06
C ASP A 108 6.32 1.40 3.97
N ALA A 109 6.40 2.14 5.08
CA ALA A 109 5.33 2.22 6.07
C ALA A 109 4.14 3.06 5.55
N PRO A 110 2.89 2.63 5.79
CA PRO A 110 1.69 3.39 5.40
C PRO A 110 1.65 4.80 6.02
N GLY A 111 1.02 5.74 5.30
CA GLY A 111 0.96 7.15 5.72
C GLY A 111 -0.16 7.46 6.71
N TYR A 112 -1.35 6.88 6.52
CA TYR A 112 -2.58 7.23 7.22
C TYR A 112 -3.00 6.20 8.28
N LEU A 113 -2.59 4.94 8.11
CA LEU A 113 -2.76 3.92 9.15
C LEU A 113 -1.94 4.31 10.38
N LYS A 114 -2.59 4.37 11.54
CA LYS A 114 -1.89 4.72 12.80
C LYS A 114 -0.96 3.58 13.19
N LEU A 115 0.34 3.87 13.18
CA LEU A 115 1.39 2.97 13.63
C LEU A 115 2.05 3.55 14.88
N PRO A 116 2.34 2.74 15.92
CA PRO A 116 3.27 3.12 16.98
C PRO A 116 4.63 3.51 16.38
N ARG A 117 5.31 4.46 17.02
CA ARG A 117 6.63 4.93 16.58
C ARG A 117 7.62 3.79 16.40
N ALA A 118 7.72 2.88 17.38
CA ALA A 118 8.59 1.72 17.33
C ALA A 118 8.34 0.82 16.10
N VAL A 119 7.07 0.66 15.70
CA VAL A 119 6.69 -0.12 14.51
C VAL A 119 7.10 0.61 13.23
N ARG A 120 6.89 1.92 13.15
CA ARG A 120 7.24 2.73 11.98
C ARG A 120 8.75 2.81 11.77
N GLU A 121 9.52 3.03 12.83
CA GLU A 121 10.99 3.11 12.76
C GLU A 121 11.64 1.76 12.45
N ASN A 122 11.01 0.65 12.85
CA ASN A 122 11.47 -0.71 12.55
C ASN A 122 10.60 -1.39 11.47
N TRP A 123 10.08 -0.62 10.52
CA TRP A 123 9.10 -1.11 9.54
C TRP A 123 9.49 -2.44 8.87
N PRO A 124 10.73 -2.66 8.37
CA PRO A 124 11.10 -3.92 7.74
C PRO A 124 10.87 -5.16 8.62
N LYS A 125 11.01 -5.03 9.95
CA LYS A 125 10.78 -6.13 10.91
C LYS A 125 9.30 -6.41 11.15
N HIS A 126 8.45 -5.39 11.00
CA HIS A 126 7.02 -5.48 11.32
C HIS A 126 6.11 -5.59 10.09
N ALA A 127 6.61 -5.26 8.91
CA ALA A 127 5.87 -5.19 7.65
C ALA A 127 5.00 -6.44 7.40
N ALA A 128 5.58 -7.63 7.57
CA ALA A 128 4.87 -8.90 7.38
C ALA A 128 3.72 -9.09 8.39
N SER A 129 3.97 -8.80 9.67
CA SER A 129 2.96 -8.91 10.73
C SER A 129 1.84 -7.89 10.55
N VAL A 130 2.17 -6.64 10.21
CA VAL A 130 1.16 -5.59 9.94
C VAL A 130 0.32 -5.97 8.73
N ARG A 131 0.93 -6.47 7.64
CA ARG A 131 0.19 -6.99 6.49
C ARG A 131 -0.77 -8.13 6.87
N ALA A 132 -0.32 -9.07 7.68
CA ALA A 132 -1.17 -10.17 8.16
C ALA A 132 -2.38 -9.64 8.94
N LEU A 133 -2.17 -8.62 9.78
CA LEU A 133 -3.26 -7.94 10.48
C LEU A 133 -4.20 -7.20 9.53
N CYS A 134 -3.69 -6.55 8.47
CA CYS A 134 -4.54 -5.91 7.45
C CYS A 134 -5.43 -6.94 6.74
N ILE A 135 -4.91 -8.11 6.37
CA ILE A 135 -5.70 -9.21 5.79
C ILE A 135 -6.78 -9.68 6.78
N ALA A 136 -6.40 -9.89 8.04
CA ALA A 136 -7.34 -10.26 9.09
C ALA A 136 -8.42 -9.20 9.30
N ALA A 137 -8.07 -7.92 9.23
CA ALA A 137 -8.99 -6.79 9.38
C ALA A 137 -10.04 -6.75 8.26
N ILE A 138 -9.63 -7.01 7.01
CA ILE A 138 -10.55 -7.10 5.86
C ILE A 138 -11.54 -8.25 6.05
N ARG A 139 -11.09 -9.41 6.56
CA ARG A 139 -11.98 -10.53 6.89
C ARG A 139 -12.94 -10.16 8.03
N LYS A 140 -12.41 -9.57 9.10
CA LYS A 140 -13.15 -9.18 10.31
C LYS A 140 -14.21 -8.11 10.02
N ARG A 141 -14.01 -7.26 9.02
CA ARG A 141 -14.99 -6.27 8.57
C ARG A 141 -16.36 -6.87 8.26
N LYS A 142 -16.44 -8.12 7.79
CA LYS A 142 -17.71 -8.77 7.45
C LYS A 142 -18.69 -8.85 8.63
N THR A 143 -18.18 -8.90 9.85
CA THR A 143 -18.99 -9.04 11.07
C THR A 143 -18.73 -7.93 12.10
N HIS A 144 -17.67 -7.13 11.93
CA HIS A 144 -17.27 -6.13 12.91
C HIS A 144 -17.14 -4.73 12.29
N ARG A 145 -18.12 -3.86 12.59
CA ARG A 145 -18.17 -2.49 12.08
C ARG A 145 -16.92 -1.65 12.42
N PHE A 146 -16.30 -1.89 13.57
CA PHE A 146 -15.13 -1.15 14.06
C PHE A 146 -13.79 -1.85 13.80
N TYR A 147 -13.69 -2.65 12.73
CA TYR A 147 -12.48 -3.41 12.38
C TYR A 147 -11.19 -2.57 12.29
N LEU A 148 -11.27 -1.28 11.92
CA LEU A 148 -10.11 -0.39 11.92
C LEU A 148 -9.60 -0.07 13.33
N LYS A 149 -10.51 0.16 14.29
CA LYS A 149 -10.12 0.38 15.70
C LYS A 149 -9.47 -0.88 16.26
N TRP A 150 -10.04 -2.05 15.93
CA TRP A 150 -9.44 -3.33 16.28
C TRP A 150 -8.05 -3.49 15.67
N LEU A 151 -7.88 -3.22 14.37
CA LEU A 151 -6.60 -3.31 13.68
C LEU A 151 -5.53 -2.40 14.34
N GLU A 152 -5.87 -1.13 14.59
CA GLU A 152 -4.96 -0.18 15.24
C GLU A 152 -4.57 -0.66 16.66
N ALA A 153 -5.50 -1.29 17.39
CA ALA A 153 -5.21 -1.88 18.69
C ALA A 153 -4.24 -3.08 18.60
N GLU A 154 -4.44 -3.99 17.63
CA GLU A 154 -3.52 -5.12 17.40
C GLU A 154 -2.11 -4.65 17.01
N ILE A 155 -2.02 -3.66 16.12
CA ILE A 155 -0.73 -3.07 15.73
C ILE A 155 -0.05 -2.42 16.95
N LYS A 156 -0.82 -1.78 17.83
CA LYS A 156 -0.29 -1.23 19.09
C LYS A 156 0.35 -2.31 19.96
N GLN A 157 -0.21 -3.51 20.00
CA GLN A 157 0.40 -4.62 20.74
C GLN A 157 1.67 -5.14 20.08
N LEU A 158 1.77 -5.12 18.74
CA LEU A 158 3.02 -5.48 18.05
C LEU A 158 4.19 -4.60 18.48
N GLY A 159 3.97 -3.29 18.64
CA GLY A 159 5.00 -2.36 19.08
C GLY A 159 5.42 -2.48 20.56
N ARG A 160 4.66 -3.24 21.36
CA ARG A 160 4.93 -3.50 22.77
C ARG A 160 5.62 -4.84 23.01
N ARG A 161 5.51 -5.76 22.06
CA ARG A 161 6.20 -7.04 22.14
C ARG A 161 7.71 -6.78 21.96
N PRO A 162 8.56 -7.42 22.78
CA PRO A 162 9.98 -7.46 22.46
C PRO A 162 10.12 -7.99 21.04
N LEU A 163 10.94 -7.32 20.22
CA LEU A 163 11.37 -7.92 18.98
C LEU A 163 12.06 -9.22 19.37
N SER A 164 11.45 -10.38 19.09
CA SER A 164 12.18 -11.64 19.22
C SER A 164 13.38 -11.53 18.29
N ASP A 165 14.59 -11.71 18.80
CA ASP A 165 15.82 -11.77 18.02
C ASP A 165 15.80 -13.01 17.11
N ALA A 166 14.97 -12.96 16.08
CA ALA A 166 14.98 -13.90 14.98
C ALA A 166 16.06 -13.48 13.98
N SER A 167 17.30 -13.40 14.45
CA SER A 167 18.46 -13.76 13.65
C SER A 167 19.57 -14.05 14.65
N GLY A 168 20.00 -15.30 14.72
CA GLY A 168 21.38 -15.58 15.05
C GLY A 168 22.23 -14.72 14.12
N ARG A 169 22.76 -13.61 14.66
CA ARG A 169 23.89 -12.93 14.05
C ARG A 169 25.03 -13.93 14.13
N LYS A 170 25.13 -14.82 13.14
CA LYS A 170 26.45 -15.31 12.75
C LYS A 170 27.14 -14.08 12.21
N GLN A 171 27.80 -13.36 13.12
CA GLN A 171 28.84 -12.41 12.79
C GLN A 171 29.77 -13.17 11.84
N LEU A 172 29.81 -12.75 10.58
CA LEU A 172 30.82 -13.26 9.66
C LEU A 172 32.16 -12.78 10.21
N SER A 173 32.88 -13.68 10.87
CA SER A 173 34.28 -13.48 11.22
C SER A 173 35.05 -13.44 9.92
N LEU A 174 35.60 -12.29 9.58
CA LEU A 174 36.63 -12.22 8.56
C LEU A 174 37.87 -12.95 9.09
N PRO A 175 38.52 -13.82 8.30
CA PRO A 175 39.81 -14.35 8.69
C PRO A 175 40.79 -13.17 8.79
N TRP A 176 41.37 -13.01 9.96
CA TRP A 176 42.58 -12.21 10.13
C TRP A 176 43.74 -13.05 9.62
N ASP A 177 44.38 -12.61 8.55
CA ASP A 177 45.73 -13.03 8.22
C ASP A 177 46.69 -12.11 9.01
N GLY A 178 47.65 -12.75 9.69
CA GLY A 178 48.51 -12.17 10.72
C GLY A 178 49.54 -11.14 10.27
#